data_AF-A0A6C0CF08-F1
#
_entry.id   AF-A0A6C0CF08-F1
#
_cell.length_a   1.000
_cell.length_b   1.000
_cell.length_c   1.000
_cell.angle_alpha   90.00
_cell.angle_beta   90.00
_cell.angle_gamma   90.00
#
_symmetry.space_group_name_H-M   'P 1'
#
loop_
_entity.id
_entity.type
_entity.pdbx_description
1 polymer ?
#
loop_
_entity_poly.entity_id
_entity_poly.type
_entity_poly.pdbx_seq_one_letter_code
_entity_poly.pdbx_strand_id
1 'polypeptide(L)'
;MFLYSLRFSIIKDIHLPIFSNWLRLKNICEYNINNSNKVVVDGWLANCRSEEIKTLSYLYRYEGGLGMEINKNKQLRFRTHLHSEKDNDIVLRQYYIDKNKNKWTDNNYEDLINGFIKYSNNLIVKETDFKRGNYVTGRIELY
;
A
#
# COMPACT_ATOMS: atom_id res chain seq x y z
N MET A 1 -2.26 3.01 19.01
CA MET A 1 -0.79 3.21 18.88
C MET A 1 -0.36 2.49 17.61
N PHE A 2 0.38 3.16 16.72
CA PHE A 2 0.93 2.53 15.51
C PHE A 2 2.35 2.05 15.83
N LEU A 3 2.72 0.83 15.40
CA LEU A 3 4.05 0.25 15.66
C LEU A 3 4.88 0.11 14.39
N TYR A 4 4.22 -0.16 13.26
CA TYR A 4 4.85 -0.39 11.98
C TYR A 4 4.11 0.39 10.90
N SER A 5 4.84 0.88 9.91
CA SER A 5 4.27 1.36 8.65
C SER A 5 4.98 0.76 7.45
N LEU A 6 4.21 0.44 6.42
CA LEU A 6 4.73 0.19 5.09
C LEU A 6 4.80 1.51 4.35
N ARG A 7 5.99 1.89 3.88
CA ARG A 7 6.20 3.10 3.09
C ARG A 7 6.72 2.71 1.72
N PHE A 8 6.07 3.25 0.69
CA PHE A 8 6.43 3.06 -0.70
C PHE A 8 6.83 4.39 -1.32
N SER A 9 7.97 4.38 -2.01
CA SER A 9 8.57 5.57 -2.60
C SER A 9 8.89 5.31 -4.07
N ILE A 10 8.65 6.30 -4.91
CA ILE A 10 9.15 6.32 -6.28
C ILE A 10 10.61 6.77 -6.30
N ILE A 11 11.40 6.23 -7.23
CA ILE A 11 12.79 6.68 -7.43
C ILE A 11 12.82 8.16 -7.79
N LYS A 12 13.88 8.85 -7.36
CA LYS A 12 14.12 10.25 -7.69
C LYS A 12 14.45 10.41 -9.18
N ASP A 13 14.28 11.64 -9.68
CA ASP A 13 14.66 12.05 -11.05
C ASP A 13 14.02 11.19 -12.16
N ILE A 14 12.82 10.67 -11.87
CA ILE A 14 12.07 9.87 -12.83
C ILE A 14 11.36 10.74 -13.86
N HIS A 15 11.12 10.17 -15.04
CA HIS A 15 10.37 10.81 -16.11
C HIS A 15 8.96 11.25 -15.67
N LEU A 16 8.56 12.47 -16.08
CA LEU A 16 7.37 13.17 -15.60
C LEU A 16 6.07 12.33 -15.72
N PRO A 17 5.73 11.72 -16.86
CA PRO A 17 4.61 10.79 -16.98
C PRO A 17 4.54 9.69 -15.92
N ILE A 18 5.66 9.03 -15.59
CA ILE A 18 5.67 7.96 -14.59
C ILE A 18 5.42 8.56 -13.20
N PHE A 19 6.03 9.72 -12.91
CA PHE A 19 5.78 10.44 -11.67
C PHE A 19 4.32 10.88 -11.53
N SER A 20 3.70 11.40 -12.59
CA SER A 20 2.29 11.78 -12.60
C SER A 20 1.36 10.60 -12.33
N ASN A 21 1.64 9.43 -12.91
CA ASN A 21 0.86 8.21 -12.66
C ASN A 21 1.02 7.73 -11.22
N TRP A 22 2.21 7.88 -10.64
CA TRP A 22 2.45 7.59 -9.24
C TRP A 22 1.67 8.52 -8.31
N LEU A 23 1.64 9.83 -8.58
CA LEU A 23 0.83 10.78 -7.82
C LEU A 23 -0.67 10.47 -7.93
N ARG A 24 -1.14 10.03 -9.11
CA ARG A 24 -2.51 9.57 -9.31
C ARG A 24 -2.82 8.34 -8.45
N LEU A 25 -1.92 7.35 -8.43
CA LEU A 25 -2.05 6.18 -7.56
C LEU A 25 -2.09 6.59 -6.08
N LYS A 26 -1.19 7.49 -5.65
CA LYS A 26 -1.18 8.03 -4.28
C LYS A 26 -2.51 8.67 -3.92
N ASN A 27 -3.07 9.49 -4.81
CA ASN A 27 -4.36 10.14 -4.58
C ASN A 27 -5.49 9.12 -4.41
N ILE A 28 -5.52 8.06 -5.23
CA ILE A 28 -6.50 6.97 -5.05
C ILE A 28 -6.35 6.36 -3.65
N CYS A 29 -5.12 6.00 -3.26
CA CYS A 29 -4.82 5.40 -1.96
C CYS A 29 -5.26 6.26 -0.77
N GLU A 30 -4.95 7.57 -0.76
CA GLU A 30 -5.07 8.42 0.43
C GLU A 30 -6.38 9.23 0.53
N TYR A 31 -7.06 9.49 -0.59
CA TYR A 31 -8.37 10.17 -0.57
C TYR A 31 -9.54 9.20 -0.43
N ASN A 32 -9.41 8.00 -1.00
CA ASN A 32 -10.38 6.92 -0.91
C ASN A 32 -11.85 7.32 -1.17
N ILE A 33 -12.09 8.27 -2.08
CA ILE A 33 -13.44 8.72 -2.42
C ILE A 33 -14.24 7.54 -2.97
N ASN A 34 -15.40 7.27 -2.37
CA ASN A 34 -16.28 6.14 -2.73
C ASN A 34 -15.58 4.76 -2.69
N ASN A 35 -14.67 4.54 -1.73
CA ASN A 35 -13.87 3.30 -1.62
C ASN A 35 -12.98 3.03 -2.85
N SER A 36 -12.52 4.08 -3.54
CA SER A 36 -11.73 3.95 -4.76
C SER A 36 -10.41 3.20 -4.57
N ASN A 37 -9.81 3.19 -3.38
CA ASN A 37 -8.59 2.42 -3.14
C ASN A 37 -8.82 0.90 -3.04
N LYS A 38 -10.08 0.42 -3.04
CA LYS A 38 -10.38 -1.01 -3.12
C LYS A 38 -9.76 -1.65 -4.37
N VAL A 39 -9.83 -0.99 -5.53
CA VAL A 39 -9.25 -1.52 -6.77
C VAL A 39 -7.72 -1.67 -6.67
N VAL A 40 -7.08 -0.77 -5.92
CA VAL A 40 -5.65 -0.83 -5.62
C VAL A 40 -5.35 -2.01 -4.72
N VAL A 41 -6.13 -2.20 -3.65
CA VAL A 41 -5.97 -3.31 -2.73
C VAL A 41 -6.18 -4.65 -3.44
N ASP A 42 -7.26 -4.82 -4.21
CA ASP A 42 -7.52 -6.06 -4.94
C ASP A 42 -6.37 -6.38 -5.92
N GLY A 43 -5.90 -5.38 -6.68
CA GLY A 43 -4.78 -5.54 -7.62
C GLY A 43 -3.44 -5.80 -6.92
N TRP A 44 -3.20 -5.17 -5.78
CA TRP A 44 -2.03 -5.42 -4.94
C TRP A 44 -2.02 -6.85 -4.42
N LEU A 45 -3.10 -7.30 -3.79
CA LEU A 45 -3.18 -8.64 -3.20
C LEU A 45 -3.02 -9.72 -4.28
N ALA A 46 -3.59 -9.53 -5.47
CA ALA A 46 -3.41 -10.45 -6.59
C ALA A 46 -1.94 -10.61 -7.04
N ASN A 47 -1.07 -9.63 -6.74
CA ASN A 47 0.36 -9.67 -7.05
C ASN A 47 1.23 -10.24 -5.92
N CYS A 48 0.66 -10.52 -4.75
CA CYS A 48 1.37 -11.17 -3.65
C CYS A 48 1.63 -12.65 -3.99
N ARG A 49 2.58 -13.27 -3.30
CA ARG A 49 3.00 -14.66 -3.49
C ARG A 49 2.13 -15.62 -2.70
N SER A 50 1.93 -15.35 -1.41
CA SER A 50 1.27 -16.29 -0.51
C SER A 50 -0.26 -16.20 -0.59
N GLU A 51 -0.92 -17.36 -0.45
CA GLU A 51 -2.38 -17.44 -0.45
C GLU A 51 -2.98 -16.78 0.80
N GLU A 52 -2.28 -16.84 1.94
CA GLU A 52 -2.67 -16.11 3.16
C GLU A 52 -2.84 -14.61 2.88
N ILE A 53 -1.92 -13.99 2.13
CA ILE A 53 -2.01 -12.57 1.80
C ILE A 53 -3.06 -12.31 0.73
N LYS A 54 -3.12 -13.13 -0.32
CA LYS A 54 -4.12 -12.97 -1.40
C LYS A 54 -5.57 -13.01 -0.91
N THR A 55 -5.84 -13.78 0.15
CA THR A 55 -7.17 -13.94 0.73
C THR A 55 -7.55 -12.84 1.72
N LEU A 56 -6.67 -11.86 1.96
CA LEU A 56 -7.01 -10.71 2.78
C LEU A 56 -8.16 -9.91 2.16
N SER A 57 -9.04 -9.41 3.02
CA SER A 57 -10.13 -8.53 2.62
C SER A 57 -9.70 -7.07 2.53
N TYR A 58 -10.33 -6.34 1.63
CA TYR A 58 -10.37 -4.88 1.71
C TYR A 58 -10.99 -4.42 3.02
N LEU A 59 -10.39 -3.40 3.65
CA LEU A 59 -10.86 -2.81 4.89
C LEU A 59 -11.80 -1.63 4.60
N TYR A 60 -13.10 -1.78 4.85
CA TYR A 60 -14.11 -0.74 4.64
C TYR A 60 -14.08 0.33 5.74
N ARG A 61 -13.09 1.21 5.68
CA ARG A 61 -12.92 2.37 6.55
C ARG A 61 -12.73 3.62 5.72
N TYR A 62 -12.84 4.79 6.35
CA TYR A 62 -12.65 6.07 5.67
C TYR A 62 -11.29 6.13 4.95
N GLU A 63 -10.25 5.64 5.63
CA GLU A 63 -8.90 5.54 5.09
C GLU A 63 -8.74 4.42 4.05
N GLY A 64 -9.59 3.39 4.12
CA GLY A 64 -9.40 2.13 3.41
C GLY A 64 -8.17 1.36 3.89
N GLY A 65 -7.82 0.32 3.14
CA GLY A 65 -6.64 -0.52 3.41
C GLY A 65 -6.95 -1.99 3.29
N LEU A 66 -6.19 -2.81 4.00
CA LEU A 66 -6.29 -4.27 3.96
C LEU A 66 -6.34 -4.85 5.37
N GLY A 67 -7.00 -5.99 5.48
CA GLY A 67 -7.17 -6.70 6.74
C GLY A 67 -8.63 -7.01 7.04
N MET A 68 -8.84 -7.81 8.08
CA MET A 68 -10.17 -8.20 8.51
C MET A 68 -10.73 -7.19 9.51
N GLU A 69 -11.98 -6.78 9.31
CA GLU A 69 -12.72 -5.93 10.26
C GLU A 69 -12.79 -6.57 11.65
N ILE A 70 -12.95 -7.90 11.69
CA ILE A 70 -13.04 -8.71 12.91
C ILE A 70 -11.67 -8.86 13.60
N ASN A 71 -10.58 -8.93 12.83
CA ASN A 71 -9.22 -9.05 13.37
C ASN A 71 -8.48 -7.73 13.29
N LYS A 72 -8.74 -6.86 14.27
CA LYS A 72 -8.15 -5.52 14.37
C LYS A 72 -6.62 -5.50 14.48
N ASN A 73 -5.96 -6.63 14.75
CA ASN A 73 -4.50 -6.72 14.86
C ASN A 73 -3.78 -6.99 13.52
N LYS A 74 -4.53 -7.43 12.49
CA LYS A 74 -4.04 -7.58 11.11
C LYS A 74 -4.68 -6.54 10.19
N GLN A 75 -4.66 -5.27 10.60
CA GLN A 75 -5.13 -4.16 9.77
C GLN A 75 -3.97 -3.25 9.38
N LEU A 76 -3.83 -3.00 8.07
CA LEU A 76 -2.99 -1.94 7.52
C LEU A 76 -3.91 -0.92 6.84
N ARG A 77 -3.83 0.34 7.27
CA ARG A 77 -4.69 1.43 6.79
C ARG A 77 -3.85 2.40 5.99
N PHE A 78 -4.35 2.90 4.86
CA PHE A 78 -3.66 3.98 4.17
C PHE A 78 -3.60 5.22 5.06
N ARG A 79 -2.57 6.03 4.87
CA ARG A 79 -2.53 7.38 5.43
C ARG A 79 -3.66 8.20 4.81
N THR A 80 -4.31 9.03 5.62
CA THR A 80 -5.37 9.92 5.14
C THR A 80 -4.78 11.22 4.60
N HIS A 81 -5.44 11.78 3.58
CA HIS A 81 -5.12 13.13 3.10
C HIS A 81 -5.24 14.21 4.20
N LEU A 82 -6.08 14.01 5.22
CA LEU A 82 -6.20 14.93 6.37
C LEU A 82 -4.90 15.06 7.18
N HIS A 83 -3.99 14.10 7.03
CA HIS A 83 -2.68 14.05 7.67
C HIS A 83 -1.55 13.82 6.65
N SER A 84 -1.78 14.07 5.36
CA SER A 84 -0.73 13.83 4.37
C SER A 84 0.36 14.88 4.54
N GLU A 85 1.56 14.37 4.82
CA GLU A 85 2.78 15.16 4.72
C GLU A 85 2.94 15.60 3.26
N LYS A 86 3.65 16.71 3.02
CA LYS A 86 4.01 17.18 1.66
C LYS A 86 5.07 16.27 1.01
N ASP A 87 4.86 14.96 1.08
CA ASP A 87 5.69 13.94 0.45
C ASP A 87 4.94 13.29 -0.72
N ASN A 88 5.68 12.46 -1.47
CA ASN A 88 5.16 11.69 -2.59
C ASN A 88 5.01 10.21 -2.24
N ASP A 89 5.09 9.83 -0.96
CA ASP A 89 5.10 8.43 -0.56
C ASP A 89 3.69 7.90 -0.33
N ILE A 90 3.47 6.63 -0.64
CA ILE A 90 2.25 5.92 -0.23
C ILE A 90 2.57 5.19 1.07
N VAL A 91 1.83 5.52 2.12
CA VAL A 91 2.07 4.97 3.46
C VAL A 91 0.86 4.19 3.92
N LEU A 92 1.08 2.97 4.42
CA LEU A 92 0.10 2.23 5.21
C LEU A 92 0.61 2.08 6.64
N ARG A 93 -0.24 2.37 7.62
CA ARG A 93 0.08 2.23 9.04
C ARG A 93 -0.66 1.03 9.62
N GLN A 94 0.06 0.23 10.40
CA GLN A 94 -0.57 -0.87 11.13
C GLN A 94 -1.35 -0.34 12.31
N TYR A 95 -2.65 -0.52 12.27
CA TYR A 95 -3.49 -0.28 13.43
C TYR A 95 -3.40 -1.48 14.38
N TYR A 96 -3.07 -1.21 15.64
CA TYR A 96 -2.81 -2.25 16.62
C TYR A 96 -3.57 -2.00 17.93
N ILE A 97 -4.21 -3.05 18.46
CA ILE A 97 -4.98 -2.99 19.70
C ILE A 97 -4.39 -3.88 20.79
N ASP A 98 -3.84 -5.06 20.45
CA ASP A 98 -3.43 -6.04 21.46
C ASP A 98 -2.09 -6.74 21.16
N LYS A 99 -1.08 -6.49 22.02
CA LYS A 99 0.32 -7.00 21.98
C LYS A 99 0.46 -8.52 21.96
N ASN A 100 -0.58 -9.25 22.33
CA ASN A 100 -0.51 -10.68 22.59
C ASN A 100 -1.24 -11.53 21.52
N LYS A 101 -1.79 -10.91 20.48
CA LYS A 101 -2.58 -11.63 19.45
C LYS A 101 -2.01 -11.46 18.03
N ASN A 102 -2.25 -12.50 17.24
CA ASN A 102 -1.97 -12.73 15.82
C ASN A 102 -1.33 -11.53 15.09
N LYS A 103 0.00 -11.47 15.10
CA LYS A 103 0.80 -10.39 14.51
C LYS A 103 1.08 -10.67 13.05
N TRP A 104 1.32 -9.61 12.28
CA TRP A 104 2.01 -9.76 11.00
C TRP A 104 3.41 -10.33 11.26
N THR A 105 3.82 -11.27 10.43
CA THR A 105 5.20 -11.78 10.42
C THR A 105 6.04 -10.98 9.41
N ASP A 106 7.36 -11.04 9.52
CA ASP A 106 8.26 -10.41 8.55
C ASP A 106 8.01 -10.93 7.12
N ASN A 107 7.75 -12.23 6.98
CA ASN A 107 7.36 -12.84 5.70
C ASN A 107 6.06 -12.26 5.14
N ASN A 108 5.08 -11.93 5.99
CA ASN A 108 3.86 -11.27 5.53
C ASN A 108 4.15 -9.87 5.01
N TYR A 109 4.98 -9.10 5.73
CA TYR A 109 5.34 -7.75 5.30
C TYR A 109 6.16 -7.74 4.02
N GLU A 110 7.13 -8.64 3.89
CA GLU A 110 7.92 -8.80 2.68
C GLU A 110 7.05 -9.14 1.47
N ASP A 111 6.09 -10.06 1.63
CA ASP A 111 5.16 -10.44 0.57
C ASP A 111 4.25 -9.26 0.16
N LEU A 112 3.71 -8.54 1.14
CA LEU A 112 2.96 -7.32 0.92
C LEU A 112 3.80 -6.25 0.19
N ILE A 113 5.04 -6.03 0.60
CA ILE A 113 5.94 -5.06 -0.06
C ILE A 113 6.18 -5.45 -1.51
N ASN A 114 6.59 -6.69 -1.75
CA ASN A 114 6.89 -7.19 -3.09
C ASN A 114 5.67 -7.17 -4.00
N GLY A 115 4.50 -7.56 -3.49
CA GLY A 115 3.23 -7.49 -4.21
C GLY A 115 2.87 -6.06 -4.62
N PHE A 116 3.04 -5.08 -3.72
CA PHE A 116 2.71 -3.68 -4.02
C PHE A 116 3.68 -3.10 -5.04
N ILE A 117 4.99 -3.31 -4.85
CA ILE A 117 6.03 -2.89 -5.81
C ILE A 117 5.71 -3.41 -7.21
N LYS A 118 5.38 -4.69 -7.33
CA LYS A 118 5.03 -5.30 -8.61
C LYS A 118 3.76 -4.69 -9.20
N TYR A 119 2.70 -4.55 -8.41
CA TYR A 119 1.45 -3.94 -8.84
C TYR A 119 1.65 -2.50 -9.32
N SER A 120 2.30 -1.66 -8.52
CA SER A 120 2.51 -0.25 -8.81
C SER A 120 3.39 -0.05 -10.04
N ASN A 121 4.50 -0.77 -10.17
CA ASN A 121 5.35 -0.67 -11.36
C ASN A 121 4.60 -1.07 -12.64
N ASN A 122 3.76 -2.11 -12.58
CA ASN A 122 2.93 -2.48 -13.72
C ASN A 122 1.90 -1.40 -14.07
N LEU A 123 1.26 -0.80 -13.05
CA LEU A 123 0.23 0.21 -13.25
C LEU A 123 0.80 1.50 -13.84
N ILE A 124 1.85 2.06 -13.22
CA ILE A 124 2.40 3.36 -13.62
C ILE A 124 3.09 3.33 -14.98
N VAL A 125 3.59 2.17 -15.42
CA VAL A 125 4.22 1.98 -16.73
C VAL A 125 3.18 1.68 -17.81
N LYS A 126 2.13 0.90 -17.52
CA LYS A 126 1.10 0.53 -18.51
C LYS A 126 0.41 1.76 -19.11
N GLU A 127 0.35 2.85 -18.36
CA GLU A 127 -0.20 4.13 -18.81
C GLU A 127 0.83 4.98 -19.59
N THR A 128 1.95 4.39 -20.04
CA THR A 128 3.03 5.08 -20.76
C THR A 128 3.71 4.18 -21.81
N ASP A 129 4.41 4.78 -22.78
CA ASP A 129 5.25 4.05 -23.76
C ASP A 129 6.65 3.67 -23.19
N PHE A 130 6.87 3.80 -21.88
CA PHE A 130 8.16 3.50 -21.27
C PHE A 130 8.39 2.00 -21.12
N LYS A 131 9.66 1.59 -21.17
CA LYS A 131 10.07 0.21 -20.87
C LYS A 131 9.72 -0.14 -19.42
N ARG A 132 9.33 -1.40 -19.21
CA ARG A 132 9.18 -1.98 -17.87
C ARG A 132 10.46 -1.76 -17.08
N GLY A 133 10.31 -1.23 -15.87
CA GLY A 133 11.41 -0.91 -14.97
C GLY A 133 10.95 -0.95 -13.52
N ASN A 134 11.92 -0.97 -12.60
CA ASN A 134 11.68 -0.94 -11.17
C ASN A 134 11.80 0.50 -10.69
N TYR A 135 10.67 1.20 -10.67
CA TYR A 135 10.57 2.61 -10.30
C TYR A 135 10.09 2.81 -8.86
N VAL A 136 9.47 1.78 -8.27
CA VAL A 136 8.93 1.82 -6.91
C VAL A 136 9.78 0.97 -5.98
N THR A 137 10.03 1.50 -4.78
CA THR A 137 10.67 0.82 -3.66
C THR A 137 9.72 0.76 -2.47
N GLY A 138 9.92 -0.19 -1.56
CA GLY A 138 9.10 -0.35 -0.36
C GLY A 138 9.92 -0.76 0.85
N ARG A 139 9.54 -0.26 2.02
CA ARG A 139 10.23 -0.54 3.29
C ARG A 139 9.26 -0.57 4.47
N ILE A 140 9.68 -1.23 5.55
CA ILE A 140 9.03 -1.18 6.86
C ILE A 140 9.69 -0.06 7.67
N GLU A 141 8.89 0.80 8.30
CA GLU A 141 9.34 1.82 9.25
C GLU A 141 8.73 1.55 10.63
N LEU A 142 9.51 1.78 11.68
CA LEU A 142 9.10 1.68 13.08
C LEU A 142 8.71 3.09 13.58
N TYR A 143 7.61 3.18 14.32
CA TYR A 143 7.15 4.40 15.00
C TYR A 143 7.28 4.28 16.52
#